data_AF-A0A0U3LT79-F1
#
_entry.id   AF-A0A0U3LT79-F1
#
_cell.length_a   1.000
_cell.length_b   1.000
_cell.length_c   1.000
_cell.angle_alpha   90.00
_cell.angle_beta   90.00
_cell.angle_gamma   90.00
#
_symmetry.space_group_name_H-M   'P 1'
#
loop_
_entity.id
_entity.type
_entity.pdbx_description
1 polymer ?
#
loop_
_entity_poly.entity_id
_entity_poly.type
_entity_poly.pdbx_seq_one_letter_code
_entity_poly.pdbx_strand_id
1 'polypeptide(L)'
;MKTNDPHPTLPVSTPEERGGVLGFALICLLALVAVAALRAPAASRDVAVGVFLMVWGCMFLAAYFFSHKTFFLRGLIWFCTRMSCPSTPKMAFFYAFMTFGMGVVAVLSGLGWI
;
A
#
# COMPACT_ATOMS: atom_id res chain seq x y z
N MET A 1 13.88 -5.96 56.59
CA MET A 1 12.56 -6.43 56.13
C MET A 1 12.12 -5.45 55.03
N LYS A 2 12.25 -5.82 53.76
CA LYS A 2 12.00 -4.92 52.61
C LYS A 2 10.73 -5.42 51.93
N THR A 3 9.64 -4.68 52.09
CA THR A 3 8.35 -4.93 51.43
C THR A 3 8.55 -4.73 49.94
N ASN A 4 8.44 -5.81 49.16
CA ASN A 4 8.36 -5.73 47.70
C ASN A 4 6.89 -5.61 47.34
N ASP A 5 6.46 -4.39 47.02
CA ASP A 5 5.17 -4.16 46.40
C ASP A 5 5.20 -4.63 44.93
N PRO A 6 4.15 -5.30 44.43
CA PRO A 6 4.07 -5.68 43.02
C PRO A 6 3.83 -4.43 42.17
N HIS A 7 4.79 -4.14 41.30
CA HIS A 7 4.69 -3.06 40.31
C HIS A 7 3.49 -3.33 39.39
N PRO A 8 2.58 -2.37 39.15
CA PRO A 8 1.46 -2.55 38.24
C PRO A 8 2.00 -2.77 36.82
N THR A 9 1.64 -3.90 36.21
CA THR A 9 1.95 -4.20 34.82
C THR A 9 1.15 -3.26 33.93
N LEU A 10 1.81 -2.19 33.47
CA LEU A 10 1.30 -1.39 32.37
C LEU A 10 0.98 -2.31 31.19
N PRO A 11 -0.19 -2.20 30.54
CA PRO A 11 -0.44 -2.92 29.31
C PRO A 11 0.58 -2.45 28.27
N VAL A 12 1.57 -3.29 28.01
CA VAL A 12 2.49 -3.13 26.88
C VAL A 12 1.61 -3.27 25.64
N SER A 13 1.09 -2.15 25.12
CA SER A 13 0.53 -2.12 23.78
C SER A 13 1.68 -2.45 22.83
N THR A 14 1.79 -3.72 22.45
CA THR A 14 2.91 -4.22 21.68
C THR A 14 2.93 -3.49 20.33
N PRO A 15 4.08 -2.96 19.89
CA PRO A 15 4.19 -2.31 18.58
C PRO A 15 3.75 -3.19 17.40
N GLU A 16 3.66 -4.50 17.63
CA GLU A 16 3.32 -5.54 16.67
C GLU A 16 1.85 -5.52 16.23
N GLU A 17 0.90 -5.17 17.13
CA GLU A 17 -0.54 -5.15 16.80
C GLU A 17 -0.92 -4.07 15.77
N ARG A 18 -0.22 -2.93 15.78
CA ARG A 18 -0.50 -1.82 14.85
C ARG A 18 -0.12 -2.14 13.41
N GLY A 19 0.83 -3.05 13.21
CA GLY A 19 1.29 -3.48 11.90
C GLY A 19 0.23 -4.24 11.11
N GLY A 20 -0.52 -5.10 11.80
CA GLY A 20 -1.63 -5.87 11.21
C GLY A 20 -2.78 -4.97 10.78
N VAL A 21 -3.20 -4.04 11.64
CA VAL A 21 -4.30 -3.10 11.36
C VAL A 21 -3.97 -2.20 10.17
N LEU A 22 -2.73 -1.69 10.07
CA LEU A 22 -2.33 -0.87 8.92
C LEU A 22 -2.36 -1.68 7.61
N GLY A 23 -1.87 -2.92 7.63
CA GLY A 23 -1.91 -3.82 6.47
C GLY A 23 -3.35 -4.13 6.03
N PHE A 24 -4.24 -4.41 6.98
CA PHE A 24 -5.66 -4.66 6.69
C PHE A 24 -6.36 -3.41 6.14
N ALA A 25 -6.09 -2.23 6.71
CA ALA A 25 -6.61 -0.96 6.22
C ALA A 25 -6.16 -0.67 4.77
N LEU A 26 -4.91 -0.97 4.43
CA LEU A 26 -4.36 -0.85 3.09
C LEU A 26 -5.04 -1.80 2.09
N ILE A 27 -5.26 -3.06 2.47
CA ILE A 27 -6.00 -4.03 1.65
C ILE A 27 -7.46 -3.58 1.46
N CYS A 28 -8.13 -3.13 2.52
CA CYS A 28 -9.49 -2.61 2.45
C CYS A 28 -9.59 -1.39 1.54
N LEU A 29 -8.64 -0.45 1.65
CA LEU A 29 -8.56 0.72 0.77
C LEU A 29 -8.42 0.28 -0.69
N LEU A 30 -7.53 -0.68 -0.97
CA LEU A 30 -7.32 -1.19 -2.31
C LEU A 30 -8.57 -1.89 -2.86
N ALA A 31 -9.24 -2.71 -2.05
CA ALA A 31 -10.48 -3.38 -2.41
C ALA A 31 -11.61 -2.37 -2.69
N LEU A 32 -11.74 -1.33 -1.86
CA LEU A 32 -12.70 -0.25 -2.07
C LEU A 32 -12.46 0.48 -3.39
N VAL A 33 -11.21 0.86 -3.68
CA VAL A 33 -10.87 1.55 -4.92
C VAL A 33 -11.07 0.63 -6.13
N ALA A 34 -10.76 -0.67 -6.02
CA ALA A 34 -11.03 -1.64 -7.08
C ALA A 34 -12.53 -1.77 -7.37
N VAL A 35 -13.37 -1.87 -6.33
CA VAL A 35 -14.83 -1.91 -6.48
C VAL A 35 -15.35 -0.61 -7.08
N ALA A 36 -14.84 0.54 -6.64
CA ALA A 36 -15.20 1.83 -7.20
C ALA A 36 -14.84 1.93 -8.69
N ALA A 37 -13.66 1.44 -9.08
CA ALA A 37 -13.24 1.41 -10.48
C ALA A 37 -14.07 0.47 -11.36
N LEU A 38 -14.49 -0.69 -10.83
CA LEU A 38 -15.36 -1.63 -11.53
C LEU A 38 -16.80 -1.13 -11.66
N ARG A 39 -17.26 -0.33 -10.70
CA ARG A 39 -18.60 0.27 -10.69
C ARG A 39 -18.65 1.63 -11.41
N ALA A 40 -17.51 2.17 -11.82
CA ALA A 40 -17.45 3.46 -12.49
C ALA A 40 -18.19 3.40 -13.84
N PRO A 41 -19.02 4.41 -14.16
CA PRO A 41 -19.65 4.51 -15.47
C PRO A 41 -18.60 4.65 -16.57
N ALA A 42 -18.94 4.21 -17.78
CA ALA A 42 -18.00 4.17 -18.92
C ALA A 42 -17.33 5.52 -19.21
N ALA A 43 -18.04 6.63 -18.99
CA ALA A 43 -17.53 7.99 -19.17
C ALA A 43 -16.39 8.38 -18.20
N SER A 44 -16.31 7.75 -17.02
CA SER A 44 -15.28 8.04 -16.02
C SER A 44 -14.40 6.82 -15.72
N ARG A 45 -14.44 5.80 -16.58
CA ARG A 45 -13.75 4.53 -16.36
C ARG A 45 -12.23 4.72 -16.41
N ASP A 46 -11.73 5.50 -17.36
CA ASP A 46 -10.30 5.76 -17.51
C ASP A 46 -9.75 6.56 -16.32
N VAL A 47 -10.53 7.52 -15.80
CA VAL A 47 -10.21 8.24 -14.57
C VAL A 47 -10.17 7.29 -13.38
N ALA A 48 -11.15 6.41 -13.25
CA ALA A 48 -11.20 5.46 -12.14
C ALA A 48 -10.06 4.42 -12.17
N VAL A 49 -9.69 3.96 -13.38
CA VAL A 49 -8.52 3.10 -13.60
C VAL A 49 -7.23 3.85 -13.28
N GLY A 50 -7.14 5.13 -13.66
CA GLY A 50 -5.99 5.97 -13.36
C GLY A 50 -5.81 6.22 -11.85
N VAL A 51 -6.90 6.48 -11.13
CA VAL A 51 -6.91 6.58 -9.66
C VAL A 51 -6.51 5.25 -9.02
N PHE A 52 -7.02 4.13 -9.54
CA PHE A 52 -6.62 2.79 -9.06
C PHE A 52 -5.11 2.56 -9.23
N LEU A 53 -4.54 2.89 -10.41
CA LEU A 53 -3.11 2.80 -10.68
C LEU A 53 -2.28 3.72 -9.77
N MET A 54 -2.74 4.95 -9.50
CA MET A 54 -2.08 5.85 -8.55
C MET A 54 -2.06 5.29 -7.13
N VAL A 55 -3.19 4.77 -6.65
CA VAL A 55 -3.28 4.14 -5.33
C VAL A 55 -2.35 2.93 -5.23
N TRP A 56 -2.21 2.18 -6.33
CA TRP A 56 -1.26 1.07 -6.42
C TRP A 56 0.20 1.55 -6.37
N GLY A 57 0.53 2.65 -7.06
CA GLY A 57 1.85 3.28 -6.96
C GLY A 57 2.17 3.78 -5.55
N CYS A 58 1.19 4.42 -4.89
CA CYS A 58 1.31 4.81 -3.47
C CYS A 58 1.47 3.60 -2.55
N MET A 59 0.83 2.47 -2.84
CA MET A 59 1.00 1.21 -2.10
C MET A 59 2.41 0.65 -2.23
N PHE A 60 3.00 0.67 -3.42
CA PHE A 60 4.41 0.28 -3.62
C PHE A 60 5.37 1.22 -2.88
N LEU A 61 5.10 2.52 -2.87
CA LEU A 61 5.91 3.50 -2.13
C LEU A 61 5.78 3.32 -0.61
N ALA A 62 4.56 3.10 -0.12
CA ALA A 62 4.31 2.75 1.27
C ALA A 62 5.02 1.43 1.64
N ALA A 63 5.10 0.47 0.72
CA ALA A 63 5.80 -0.78 0.95
C ALA A 63 7.28 -0.57 1.21
N TYR A 64 7.90 0.38 0.50
CA TYR A 64 9.29 0.74 0.71
C TYR A 64 9.56 1.30 2.13
N PHE A 65 8.72 2.22 2.61
CA PHE A 65 8.91 2.85 3.93
C PHE A 65 8.46 1.99 5.10
N PHE A 66 7.40 1.19 4.92
CA PHE A 66 6.75 0.43 6.01
C PHE A 66 6.92 -1.09 5.88
N SER A 67 7.85 -1.56 5.04
CA SER A 67 8.24 -2.97 4.88
C SER A 67 8.43 -3.72 6.20
N HIS A 68 9.00 -3.03 7.19
CA HIS A 68 9.31 -3.62 8.49
C HIS A 68 8.09 -3.70 9.44
N LYS A 69 7.00 -2.99 9.15
CA LYS A 69 5.85 -2.89 10.06
C LYS A 69 4.64 -3.73 9.65
N THR A 70 4.48 -4.12 8.39
CA THR A 70 3.23 -4.80 7.97
C THR A 70 3.49 -6.05 7.13
N PHE A 71 2.68 -7.08 7.35
CA PHE A 71 2.76 -8.35 6.63
C PHE A 71 2.46 -8.18 5.14
N PHE A 72 1.50 -7.33 4.80
CA PHE A 72 1.11 -7.03 3.41
C PHE A 72 2.25 -6.40 2.61
N LEU A 73 2.92 -5.39 3.17
CA LEU A 73 4.03 -4.70 2.49
C LEU A 73 5.28 -5.57 2.38
N ARG A 74 5.52 -6.43 3.37
CA ARG A 74 6.58 -7.44 3.32
C ARG A 74 6.31 -8.46 2.22
N GLY A 75 5.05 -8.87 2.04
CA GLY A 75 4.59 -9.69 0.92
C GLY A 75 4.73 -8.99 -0.44
N LEU A 76 4.41 -7.69 -0.51
CA LEU A 76 4.55 -6.88 -1.73
C LEU A 76 6.02 -6.77 -2.17
N ILE A 77 6.92 -6.49 -1.22
CA ILE A 77 8.36 -6.47 -1.48
C ILE A 77 8.87 -7.86 -1.86
N TRP A 78 8.43 -8.91 -1.17
CA TRP A 78 8.79 -10.28 -1.53
C TRP A 78 8.37 -10.61 -2.96
N PHE A 79 7.15 -10.22 -3.36
CA PHE A 79 6.65 -10.37 -4.73
C PHE A 79 7.50 -9.59 -5.74
N CYS A 80 7.80 -8.31 -5.48
CA CYS A 80 8.70 -7.50 -6.31
C CYS A 80 10.09 -8.14 -6.43
N THR A 81 10.60 -8.72 -5.36
CA THR A 81 11.97 -9.27 -5.31
C THR A 81 12.05 -10.65 -5.98
N ARG A 82 10.94 -11.42 -5.96
CA ARG A 82 10.87 -12.78 -6.54
C ARG A 82 10.53 -12.76 -8.03
N MET A 83 9.76 -11.77 -8.51
CA MET A 83 9.39 -11.64 -9.93
C MET A 83 10.41 -10.88 -10.78
N SER A 84 11.36 -10.14 -10.20
CA SER A 84 12.29 -9.28 -10.95
C SER A 84 13.76 -9.74 -10.81
N CYS A 85 14.41 -10.04 -11.94
CA CYS A 85 15.88 -10.10 -12.06
C CYS A 85 16.36 -8.71 -12.49
N PRO A 86 16.84 -7.81 -11.60
CA PRO A 86 17.69 -8.02 -10.43
C PRO A 86 17.00 -7.79 -9.07
N SER A 87 17.38 -8.61 -8.10
CA SER A 87 16.81 -8.68 -6.74
C SER A 87 17.24 -7.50 -5.86
N THR A 88 16.74 -6.30 -6.15
CA THR A 88 16.99 -5.11 -5.31
C THR A 88 15.68 -4.44 -4.87
N PRO A 89 15.55 -4.09 -3.56
CA PRO A 89 14.36 -3.43 -3.04
C PRO A 89 14.09 -2.05 -3.67
N LYS A 90 15.09 -1.47 -4.36
CA LYS A 90 14.95 -0.23 -5.13
C LYS A 90 14.02 -0.38 -6.35
N MET A 91 13.80 -1.59 -6.86
CA MET A 91 12.87 -1.81 -7.99
C MET A 91 11.41 -1.54 -7.62
N ALA A 92 11.00 -1.71 -6.36
CA ALA A 92 9.64 -1.36 -5.92
C ALA A 92 9.35 0.15 -6.12
N PHE A 93 10.38 1.00 -5.97
CA PHE A 93 10.27 2.43 -6.25
C PHE A 93 10.09 2.73 -7.74
N PHE A 94 10.78 1.97 -8.60
CA PHE A 94 10.63 2.08 -10.05
C PHE A 94 9.23 1.66 -10.51
N TYR A 95 8.71 0.54 -9.99
CA TYR A 95 7.33 0.11 -10.26
C TYR A 95 6.31 1.11 -9.72
N ALA A 96 6.53 1.70 -8.55
CA ALA A 96 5.70 2.77 -8.02
C ALA A 96 5.65 3.96 -8.99
N PHE A 97 6.81 4.39 -9.50
CA PHE A 97 6.89 5.51 -10.43
C PHE A 97 6.22 5.21 -11.77
N MET A 98 6.41 4.00 -12.32
CA MET A 98 5.75 3.58 -13.56
C MET A 98 4.23 3.49 -13.41
N THR A 99 3.75 2.85 -12.35
CA THR A 99 2.29 2.72 -12.10
C THR A 99 1.65 4.07 -11.80
N PHE A 100 2.34 4.94 -11.07
CA PHE A 100 1.89 6.31 -10.85
C PHE A 100 1.86 7.11 -12.15
N GLY A 101 2.91 7.03 -12.98
CA GLY A 101 2.97 7.70 -14.28
C GLY A 101 1.87 7.24 -15.24
N MET A 102 1.64 5.93 -15.36
CA MET A 102 0.51 5.39 -16.12
C MET A 102 -0.84 5.84 -15.54
N GLY A 103 -0.95 5.92 -14.22
CA GLY A 103 -2.14 6.44 -13.54
C GLY A 103 -2.42 7.90 -13.89
N VAL A 104 -1.41 8.77 -13.86
CA VAL A 104 -1.52 10.17 -14.28
C VAL A 104 -2.02 10.27 -15.72
N VAL A 105 -1.39 9.53 -16.64
CA VAL A 105 -1.77 9.56 -18.06
C VAL A 105 -3.22 9.07 -18.25
N ALA A 106 -3.62 7.99 -17.58
CA ALA A 106 -4.99 7.48 -17.65
C ALA A 106 -6.03 8.47 -17.10
N VAL A 107 -5.70 9.20 -16.02
CA VAL A 107 -6.57 10.27 -15.50
C VAL A 107 -6.67 11.42 -16.50
N LEU A 108 -5.54 11.86 -17.07
CA LEU A 108 -5.52 12.97 -18.02
C LEU A 108 -6.27 12.64 -19.32
N SER A 109 -6.15 11.42 -19.84
CA SER A 109 -6.95 10.94 -20.97
C SER A 109 -8.42 10.78 -20.61
N GLY A 110 -8.74 10.30 -19.41
CA GLY A 110 -10.11 10.24 -18.92
C GLY A 110 -10.77 11.62 -18.72
N LEU A 111 -9.97 12.67 -18.49
CA LEU A 111 -10.43 14.06 -18.46
C LEU A 111 -10.54 14.70 -19.86
N GLY A 112 -10.08 14.01 -20.91
CA GLY A 112 -10.05 14.54 -22.28
C GLY A 112 -8.96 15.60 -22.50
N TRP A 113 -7.93 15.63 -21.66
CA TRP A 113 -6.81 16.56 -21.80
C TRP A 113 -5.76 16.08 -22.82
N ILE A 114 -5.77 14.78 -23.14
CA ILE A 114 -4.91 14.06 -24.09
C ILE A 114 -5.70 12.93 -24.75
#